data_AF-A0A132BBU7-F1
#
_entry.id   AF-A0A132BBU7-F1
#
_cell.length_a   1.000
_cell.length_b   1.000
_cell.length_c   1.000
_cell.angle_alpha   90.00
_cell.angle_beta   90.00
_cell.angle_gamma   90.00
#
_symmetry.space_group_name_H-M   'P 1'
#
loop_
_entity.id
_entity.type
_entity.pdbx_description
1 polymer ?
#
loop_
_entity_poly.entity_id
_entity_poly.type
_entity_poly.pdbx_seq_one_letter_code
_entity_poly.pdbx_strand_id
1 'polypeptide(L)'
;MPLASVDATRGAKLYVEQCEHCHTIEKGGKHVFGPNLYSIFGQVSGQIPGSKASQAYKDKAIKWTLGSMFAYLEDTKTPFPGSKKPYKGFRVS
;
A
#
# COMPACT_ATOMS: atom_id res chain seq x y z
N MET A 1 -16.12 -11.02 -4.85
CA MET A 1 -16.49 -10.98 -3.42
C MET A 1 -17.14 -9.63 -3.13
N PRO A 2 -18.32 -9.56 -2.51
CA PRO A 2 -18.84 -8.26 -2.07
C PRO A 2 -17.90 -7.77 -0.95
N LEU A 3 -17.52 -6.50 -0.99
CA LEU A 3 -16.82 -5.83 0.11
C LEU A 3 -17.74 -5.91 1.33
N ALA A 4 -17.62 -6.98 2.11
CA ALA A 4 -18.30 -7.13 3.39
C ALA A 4 -18.03 -5.86 4.19
N SER A 5 -19.09 -5.30 4.79
CA SER A 5 -19.14 -4.04 5.53
C SER A 5 -17.76 -3.48 5.92
N VAL A 6 -17.39 -2.35 5.32
CA VAL A 6 -16.16 -1.63 5.63
C VAL A 6 -16.16 -1.27 7.12
N ASP A 7 -15.44 -2.04 7.93
CA ASP A 7 -15.21 -1.75 9.35
C ASP A 7 -13.92 -0.95 9.49
N ALA A 8 -14.08 0.37 9.57
CA ALA A 8 -12.97 1.30 9.72
C ALA A 8 -12.20 1.08 11.04
N THR A 9 -12.86 0.61 12.09
CA THR A 9 -12.21 0.31 13.38
C THR A 9 -11.27 -0.88 13.25
N ARG A 10 -11.74 -1.96 12.61
CA ARG A 10 -10.88 -3.11 12.29
C ARG A 10 -9.73 -2.71 11.35
N GLY A 11 -10.02 -1.88 10.35
CA GLY A 11 -9.01 -1.35 9.43
C GLY A 11 -7.93 -0.53 10.13
N ALA A 12 -8.31 0.35 11.06
CA ALA A 12 -7.38 1.15 11.85
C ALA A 12 -6.47 0.27 12.71
N LYS A 13 -7.02 -0.76 13.36
CA LYS A 13 -6.22 -1.73 14.14
C LYS A 13 -5.19 -2.46 13.26
N LEU A 14 -5.62 -2.97 12.10
CA LEU A 14 -4.72 -3.64 11.16
C LEU A 14 -3.62 -2.70 10.63
N TYR A 15 -3.94 -1.44 10.40
CA TYR A 15 -2.95 -0.44 9.99
C TYR A 15 -1.86 -0.26 11.06
N VAL A 16 -2.24 -0.09 12.32
CA VAL A 16 -1.29 0.04 13.44
C VAL A 16 -0.40 -1.21 13.54
N GLU A 17 -1.00 -2.40 13.48
CA GLU A 17 -0.28 -3.67 13.65
C GLU A 17 0.70 -3.98 12.51
N GLN A 18 0.39 -3.56 11.28
CA GLN A 18 1.07 -4.08 10.08
C GLN A 18 1.72 -3.01 9.18
N CYS A 19 1.23 -1.78 9.23
CA CYS A 19 1.58 -0.75 8.25
C CYS A 19 2.26 0.47 8.87
N GLU A 20 1.86 0.87 10.09
CA GLU A 20 2.30 2.12 10.73
C GLU A 20 3.82 2.19 10.93
N HIS A 21 4.48 1.06 11.16
CA HIS A 21 5.94 1.04 11.28
C HIS A 21 6.65 1.55 10.01
N CYS A 22 6.04 1.33 8.85
CA CYS A 22 6.64 1.64 7.54
C CYS A 22 5.98 2.82 6.82
N HIS A 23 4.78 3.22 7.23
CA HIS A 23 3.98 4.21 6.52
C HIS A 23 3.36 5.21 7.49
N THR A 24 3.12 6.41 6.98
CA THR A 24 2.30 7.43 7.63
C THR A 24 1.07 7.70 6.76
N ILE A 25 -0.04 8.14 7.37
CA ILE A 25 -1.31 8.40 6.65
C ILE A 25 -1.77 9.85 6.74
N GLU A 26 -1.13 10.66 7.57
CA GLU A 26 -1.49 12.07 7.74
C GLU A 26 -1.10 12.93 6.55
N LYS A 27 -1.90 13.98 6.28
CA LYS A 27 -1.61 14.96 5.24
C LYS A 27 -0.26 15.63 5.50
N GLY A 28 0.66 15.55 4.54
CA GLY A 28 2.01 16.10 4.69
C GLY A 28 2.90 15.30 5.65
N GLY A 29 2.48 14.08 6.03
CA GLY A 29 3.28 13.18 6.85
C GLY A 29 4.58 12.76 6.15
N LYS A 30 5.59 12.42 6.96
CA LYS A 30 6.92 12.05 6.47
C LYS A 30 6.88 10.70 5.75
N HIS A 31 7.69 10.55 4.71
CA HIS A 31 8.12 9.24 4.22
C HIS A 31 9.11 8.65 5.23
N VAL A 32 8.83 7.44 5.72
CA VAL A 32 9.70 6.73 6.66
C VAL A 32 10.44 5.63 5.91
N PHE A 33 10.15 4.35 6.18
CA PHE A 33 10.65 3.25 5.37
C PHE A 33 9.94 3.11 4.02
N GLY A 34 8.64 3.44 3.99
CA GLY A 34 7.80 3.52 2.80
C GLY A 34 7.25 4.94 2.57
N PRO A 35 6.57 5.18 1.44
CA PRO A 35 5.90 6.44 1.16
C PRO A 35 4.80 6.76 2.18
N ASN A 36 4.44 8.04 2.27
CA ASN A 36 3.23 8.47 2.96
C ASN A 36 2.02 8.06 2.10
N LEU A 37 0.97 7.57 2.75
CA LEU A 37 -0.21 6.99 2.09
C LEU A 37 -1.41 7.95 2.09
N TYR A 38 -1.22 9.20 2.52
CA TYR A 38 -2.28 10.20 2.42
C TYR A 38 -2.69 10.38 0.96
N SER A 39 -3.99 10.29 0.69
CA SER A 39 -4.55 10.39 -0.67
C SER A 39 -3.93 9.41 -1.67
N ILE A 40 -3.58 8.19 -1.23
CA ILE A 40 -2.99 7.16 -2.10
C ILE A 40 -3.93 6.70 -3.21
N PHE A 41 -5.24 6.65 -2.96
CA PHE A 41 -6.21 6.25 -3.97
C PHE A 41 -6.27 7.26 -5.11
N GLY A 42 -6.12 6.76 -6.34
CA GLY A 42 -5.98 7.56 -7.57
C GLY A 42 -4.53 7.81 -7.98
N GLN A 43 -3.55 7.64 -7.09
CA GLN A 43 -2.13 7.78 -7.39
C GLN A 43 -1.58 6.57 -8.15
N VAL A 44 -0.41 6.76 -8.77
CA VAL A 44 0.31 5.72 -9.51
C VAL A 44 1.48 5.19 -8.69
N SER A 45 1.68 3.87 -8.67
CA SER A 45 2.77 3.23 -7.96
C SER A 45 4.13 3.80 -8.37
N GLY A 46 4.99 4.04 -7.37
CA GLY A 46 6.34 4.55 -7.61
C GLY A 46 6.44 6.03 -8.02
N GLN A 47 5.32 6.74 -8.17
CA GLN A 47 5.29 8.14 -8.62
C GLN A 47 5.03 9.16 -7.49
N ILE A 48 4.95 8.73 -6.23
CA ILE A 48 4.79 9.63 -5.09
C ILE A 48 6.05 10.50 -4.95
N PRO A 49 5.95 11.84 -5.06
CA PRO A 49 7.09 12.74 -4.96
C PRO A 49 7.84 12.53 -3.64
N GLY A 50 9.18 12.50 -3.69
CA GLY A 50 10.02 12.31 -2.51
C GLY A 50 10.09 10.88 -1.97
N SER A 51 9.31 9.93 -2.51
CA SER A 51 9.38 8.52 -2.10
C SER A 51 10.62 7.81 -2.66
N LYS A 52 11.18 6.89 -1.86
CA LYS A 52 12.30 6.00 -2.27
C LYS A 52 11.80 4.69 -2.90
N ALA A 53 10.79 4.78 -3.77
CA ALA A 53 10.23 3.60 -4.41
C ALA A 53 11.25 2.91 -5.33
N SER A 54 11.23 1.57 -5.38
CA SER A 54 12.09 0.81 -6.28
C SER A 54 11.66 0.99 -7.74
N GLN A 55 12.58 0.68 -8.66
CA GLN A 55 12.30 0.75 -10.09
C GLN A 55 11.12 -0.14 -10.51
N ALA A 56 10.97 -1.32 -9.88
CA ALA A 56 9.83 -2.21 -10.12
C ALA A 56 8.47 -1.52 -9.90
N TYR A 57 8.33 -0.69 -8.86
CA TYR A 57 7.09 0.06 -8.62
C TYR A 57 6.84 1.14 -9.67
N LYS A 58 7.91 1.78 -10.16
CA LYS A 58 7.84 2.82 -11.20
C LYS A 58 7.46 2.22 -12.55
N ASP A 59 8.08 1.09 -12.92
CA ASP A 59 7.87 0.44 -14.22
C ASP A 59 6.47 -0.17 -14.35
N LYS A 60 5.93 -0.73 -13.27
CA LYS A 60 4.59 -1.30 -13.28
C LYS A 60 3.47 -0.26 -13.33
N ALA A 61 3.73 0.95 -12.81
CA ALA A 61 2.83 2.09 -12.91
C ALA A 61 1.34 1.77 -12.63
N ILE A 62 1.06 1.01 -11.56
CA ILE A 62 -0.30 0.62 -11.20
C ILE A 62 -1.02 1.81 -10.59
N LYS A 63 -2.21 2.14 -11.10
CA LYS A 63 -3.11 3.10 -10.45
C LYS A 63 -3.76 2.45 -9.22
N TRP A 64 -3.64 3.08 -8.06
CA TRP A 64 -4.23 2.60 -6.82
C TRP A 64 -5.73 2.88 -6.79
N THR A 65 -6.51 1.82 -6.97
CA THR A 65 -7.96 1.77 -6.80
C THR A 65 -8.25 0.79 -5.66
N LEU A 66 -9.50 0.70 -5.20
CA LEU A 66 -9.86 -0.33 -4.22
C LEU A 66 -9.54 -1.74 -4.74
N GLY A 67 -9.86 -2.03 -6.00
CA GLY A 67 -9.60 -3.34 -6.60
C GLY A 67 -8.11 -3.66 -6.76
N SER A 68 -7.32 -2.73 -7.27
CA SER A 68 -5.88 -2.96 -7.43
C SER A 68 -5.13 -2.97 -6.09
N MET A 69 -5.60 -2.22 -5.09
CA MET A 69 -5.08 -2.30 -3.72
C MET A 69 -5.39 -3.65 -3.09
N PHE A 70 -6.61 -4.15 -3.23
CA PHE A 70 -6.98 -5.47 -2.71
C PHE A 70 -6.12 -6.59 -3.33
N ALA A 71 -6.02 -6.62 -4.67
CA ALA A 71 -5.17 -7.59 -5.37
C ALA A 71 -3.70 -7.49 -4.94
N TYR A 72 -3.19 -6.26 -4.75
CA TYR A 72 -1.83 -6.05 -4.25
C TYR A 72 -1.66 -6.54 -2.80
N LEU A 73 -2.62 -6.30 -1.92
CA LEU A 73 -2.54 -6.76 -0.53
C LEU A 73 -2.63 -8.29 -0.43
N GLU A 74 -3.39 -8.96 -1.31
CA GLU A 74 -3.41 -10.43 -1.39
C GLU A 74 -2.06 -11.02 -1.83
N ASP A 75 -1.41 -10.39 -2.82
CA ASP A 75 -0.08 -10.77 -3.29
C ASP A 75 0.74 -9.54 -3.70
N THR A 76 1.64 -9.14 -2.82
CA THR A 76 2.52 -7.98 -3.05
C THR A 76 3.75 -8.31 -3.89
N LYS A 77 4.10 -9.59 -4.01
CA LYS A 77 5.39 -10.04 -4.57
C LYS A 77 5.30 -10.25 -6.07
N THR A 78 4.27 -10.97 -6.52
CA THR A 78 4.09 -11.31 -7.93
C THR A 78 4.00 -10.10 -8.86
N PRO A 79 3.27 -9.01 -8.53
CA PRO A 79 3.25 -7.83 -9.39
C PRO A 79 4.58 -7.07 -9.41
N PHE A 80 5.45 -7.18 -8.41
CA PHE A 80 6.69 -6.41 -8.31
C PHE A 80 7.92 -7.29 -8.07
N PRO A 81 8.34 -8.09 -9.08
CA PRO A 81 9.49 -8.97 -8.96
C PRO A 81 10.76 -8.17 -8.63
N GLY A 82 11.52 -8.63 -7.63
CA GLY A 82 12.74 -7.95 -7.17
C GLY A 82 12.51 -6.79 -6.19
N SER A 83 11.27 -6.52 -5.78
CA SER A 83 10.99 -5.58 -4.68
C SER A 83 11.64 -6.07 -3.39
N LYS A 84 12.63 -5.32 -2.88
CA LYS A 84 13.38 -5.65 -1.65
C LYS A 84 12.57 -5.49 -0.36
N LYS A 85 11.32 -5.04 -0.44
CA LYS A 85 10.44 -4.81 0.73
C LYS A 85 9.11 -5.55 0.58
N PRO A 86 9.09 -6.89 0.62
CA PRO A 86 7.84 -7.61 0.53
C PRO A 86 7.11 -7.57 1.87
N TYR A 87 6.01 -6.83 1.94
CA TYR A 87 4.96 -7.12 2.91
C TYR A 87 4.46 -8.55 2.64
N LYS A 88 4.28 -9.40 3.66
CA LYS A 88 4.02 -10.84 3.47
C LYS A 88 2.66 -11.16 2.83
N GLY A 89 1.85 -10.14 2.53
CA GLY A 89 0.50 -10.28 2.03
C GLY A 89 -0.49 -10.41 3.19
N PHE A 90 -1.70 -9.92 2.96
CA PHE A 90 -2.84 -10.01 3.86
C PHE A 90 -3.81 -11.04 3.28
N ARG A 91 -4.19 -12.05 4.06
CA ARG A 91 -5.40 -12.83 3.79
C ARG A 91 -6.47 -12.36 4.74
N VAL A 92 -7.54 -11.79 4.20
CA VAL A 92 -8.78 -11.61 4.97
C VAL A 92 -9.40 -12.99 5.10
N SER A 93 -9.17 -13.66 6.23
CA SER A 93 -10.01 -14.78 6.67
C SER A 93 -11.25 -14.26 7.37
#